data_AF-A0A060XDH1-F1
#
_entry.id   AF-A0A060XDH1-F1
#
_cell.length_a   1.000
_cell.length_b   1.000
_cell.length_c   1.000
_cell.angle_alpha   90.00
_cell.angle_beta   90.00
_cell.angle_gamma   90.00
#
_symmetry.space_group_name_H-M   'P 1'
#
loop_
_entity.id
_entity.type
_entity.pdbx_description
1 polymer ?
#
loop_
_entity_poly.entity_id
_entity_poly.type
_entity_poly.pdbx_seq_one_letter_code
_entity_poly.pdbx_strand_id
1 'polypeptide(L)'
;MLDFFCVCNVSPSFSADLIPPGVCSLLNPSTIYANNEVDLDEVEIYGFDYDYTLALYSNTLDTMIYNTARDFLVKHYKYPEGISKYDYIPNFATRGLHYDIQKGLLMKIDAFHYIQLGTVYRGLNPVPDEEVLELYGGTNHVPLEEVSGFYGKVITYILLP
;
A
#
# COMPACT_ATOMS: atom_id res chain seq x y z
N MET A 1 -7.29 5.96 0.53
CA MET A 1 -7.67 4.65 -0.03
C MET A 1 -8.37 3.91 1.09
N LEU A 2 -9.68 4.11 1.21
CA LEU A 2 -10.50 3.48 2.22
C LEU A 2 -10.79 2.08 1.71
N ASP A 3 -10.11 1.09 2.29
CA ASP A 3 -10.55 -0.30 2.15
C ASP A 3 -11.96 -0.33 2.77
N PHE A 4 -12.99 -0.52 1.94
CA PHE A 4 -14.40 -0.59 2.36
C PHE A 4 -14.56 -1.83 3.24
N PHE A 5 -14.52 -1.62 4.54
CA PHE A 5 -14.88 -2.62 5.53
C PHE A 5 -16.41 -2.64 5.66
N CYS A 6 -17.03 -3.67 5.08
CA CYS A 6 -18.49 -3.81 4.96
C CYS A 6 -19.05 -4.70 6.08
N VAL A 7 -19.96 -4.18 6.92
CA VAL A 7 -20.64 -4.93 7.99
C VAL A 7 -21.74 -5.80 7.42
N CYS A 8 -21.68 -7.12 7.59
CA CYS A 8 -22.85 -7.98 7.37
C CYS A 8 -23.64 -8.12 8.69
N ASN A 9 -24.65 -7.29 8.91
CA ASN A 9 -25.79 -7.69 9.73
C ASN A 9 -26.77 -8.39 8.80
N VAL A 10 -26.67 -9.72 8.71
CA VAL A 10 -27.65 -10.50 7.97
C VAL A 10 -28.94 -10.53 8.81
N SER A 11 -29.84 -9.60 8.53
CA SER A 11 -31.26 -9.75 8.88
C SER A 11 -31.80 -10.98 8.12
N PRO A 12 -32.62 -11.86 8.72
CA PRO A 12 -32.93 -13.18 8.14
C PRO A 12 -33.82 -13.15 6.89
N SER A 13 -34.07 -11.98 6.30
CA SER A 13 -35.07 -11.77 5.26
C SER A 13 -34.51 -11.42 3.88
N PHE A 14 -33.19 -11.39 3.69
CA PHE A 14 -32.61 -11.20 2.36
C PHE A 14 -32.69 -12.49 1.54
N SER A 15 -33.54 -12.48 0.52
CA SER A 15 -33.92 -13.61 -0.33
C SER A 15 -32.73 -14.46 -0.77
N ALA A 16 -32.76 -15.73 -0.38
CA ALA A 16 -31.74 -16.76 -0.60
C ALA A 16 -31.54 -17.18 -2.08
N ASP A 17 -32.00 -16.39 -3.05
CA ASP A 17 -32.09 -16.80 -4.45
C ASP A 17 -30.94 -16.29 -5.34
N LEU A 18 -30.06 -15.42 -4.82
CA LEU A 18 -28.95 -14.83 -5.58
C LEU A 18 -27.56 -15.37 -5.21
N ILE A 19 -27.45 -16.24 -4.19
CA ILE A 19 -26.17 -16.81 -3.76
C ILE A 19 -26.18 -18.31 -4.05
N PRO A 20 -25.24 -18.84 -4.86
CA PRO A 20 -25.13 -20.28 -5.08
C PRO A 20 -25.03 -21.02 -3.74
N PRO A 21 -25.79 -22.11 -3.53
CA PRO A 21 -25.73 -22.87 -2.28
C PRO A 21 -24.31 -23.39 -2.06
N GLY A 22 -23.65 -22.90 -1.00
CA GLY A 22 -22.27 -23.24 -0.62
C GLY A 22 -21.30 -22.06 -0.51
N VAL A 23 -21.65 -20.86 -0.98
CA VAL A 23 -20.78 -19.67 -0.85
C VAL A 23 -20.86 -19.04 0.55
N CYS A 24 -22.02 -19.06 1.21
CA CYS A 24 -22.17 -18.55 2.58
C CYS A 24 -21.34 -19.32 3.63
N SER A 25 -20.93 -20.56 3.36
CA SER A 25 -20.04 -21.35 4.24
C SER A 25 -18.55 -21.01 4.09
N LEU A 26 -18.16 -20.18 3.12
CA LEU A 26 -16.78 -19.73 2.89
C LEU A 26 -16.45 -18.40 3.59
N LEU A 27 -17.46 -17.62 3.97
CA LEU A 27 -17.28 -16.31 4.56
C LEU A 27 -17.28 -16.46 6.08
N ASN A 28 -16.13 -16.23 6.70
CA ASN A 28 -16.02 -16.19 8.15
C ASN A 28 -16.45 -14.79 8.63
N PRO A 29 -17.57 -14.62 9.36
CA PRO A 29 -17.99 -13.31 9.85
C PRO A 29 -16.93 -12.64 10.74
N SER A 30 -16.02 -13.41 11.33
CA SER A 30 -14.89 -12.90 12.11
C SER A 30 -13.81 -12.19 11.27
N THR A 31 -13.88 -12.22 9.94
CA THR A 31 -12.95 -11.48 9.07
C THR A 31 -13.51 -10.14 8.60
N ILE A 32 -14.71 -9.78 9.03
CA ILE A 32 -15.36 -8.52 8.74
C ILE A 32 -15.19 -7.59 9.95
N TYR A 33 -14.59 -6.43 9.73
CA TYR A 33 -14.37 -5.41 10.75
C TYR A 33 -15.21 -4.16 10.45
N ALA A 34 -15.51 -3.35 11.46
CA ALA A 34 -16.25 -2.10 11.30
C ALA A 34 -15.46 -0.95 11.91
N ASN A 35 -15.24 0.10 11.13
CA ASN A 35 -14.66 1.34 11.65
C ASN A 35 -15.76 2.32 12.10
N ASN A 36 -16.90 2.31 11.41
CA ASN A 36 -18.09 3.11 11.70
C ASN A 36 -19.35 2.23 11.59
N GLU A 37 -20.44 2.68 12.19
CA GLU A 37 -21.75 2.06 12.03
C GLU A 37 -22.29 2.31 10.62
N VAL A 38 -22.77 1.24 9.96
CA VAL A 38 -23.41 1.29 8.65
C VAL A 38 -24.59 0.32 8.68
N ASP A 39 -25.76 0.82 8.30
CA ASP A 39 -26.94 -0.01 8.06
C ASP A 39 -26.98 -0.42 6.59
N LEU A 40 -26.85 -1.71 6.30
CA LEU A 40 -26.87 -2.21 4.92
C LEU A 40 -28.29 -2.30 4.35
N ASP A 41 -29.33 -2.33 5.18
CA ASP A 41 -30.72 -2.41 4.69
C ASP A 41 -31.13 -1.11 3.98
N GLU A 42 -30.48 0.02 4.32
CA GLU A 42 -30.67 1.33 3.68
C GLU A 42 -29.82 1.50 2.39
N VAL A 43 -28.95 0.54 2.05
CA VAL A 43 -28.05 0.63 0.89
C VAL A 43 -28.65 -0.11 -0.31
N GLU A 44 -29.10 0.64 -1.32
CA GLU A 44 -29.72 0.05 -2.53
C GLU A 44 -28.70 -0.38 -3.60
N ILE A 45 -27.51 0.24 -3.63
CA ILE A 45 -26.53 0.04 -4.70
C ILE A 45 -25.16 -0.27 -4.10
N TYR A 46 -24.59 -1.40 -4.51
CA TYR A 46 -23.24 -1.83 -4.14
C TYR A 46 -22.29 -1.67 -5.34
N GLY A 47 -21.32 -0.77 -5.20
CA GLY A 47 -20.22 -0.63 -6.15
C GLY A 47 -19.01 -1.41 -5.68
N PHE A 48 -18.43 -2.22 -6.57
CA PHE A 48 -17.18 -2.93 -6.30
C PHE A 48 -16.10 -2.42 -7.25
N ASP A 49 -14.91 -2.17 -6.69
CA ASP A 49 -13.72 -2.04 -7.52
C ASP A 49 -13.37 -3.39 -8.17
N TYR A 50 -12.65 -3.36 -9.28
CA TYR A 50 -12.29 -4.58 -9.99
C TYR A 50 -10.98 -5.17 -9.49
N ASP A 51 -9.88 -4.44 -9.64
CA ASP A 51 -8.53 -4.91 -9.33
C ASP A 51 -8.33 -5.02 -7.82
N TYR A 52 -7.77 -6.15 -7.36
CA TYR A 52 -7.55 -6.46 -5.94
C TYR A 52 -8.81 -6.49 -5.05
N THR A 53 -10.01 -6.30 -5.62
CA THR A 53 -11.31 -6.44 -4.92
C THR A 53 -12.09 -7.64 -5.48
N LEU A 54 -12.47 -7.62 -6.75
CA LEU A 54 -13.12 -8.77 -7.41
C LEU A 54 -12.10 -9.70 -8.07
N ALA A 55 -11.05 -9.13 -8.67
CA ALA A 55 -9.95 -9.86 -9.28
C ALA A 55 -8.75 -9.89 -8.33
N LEU A 56 -8.52 -11.05 -7.70
CA LEU A 56 -7.35 -11.28 -6.86
C LEU A 56 -6.18 -11.75 -7.73
N TYR A 57 -5.10 -11.00 -7.69
CA TYR A 57 -3.86 -11.33 -8.40
C TYR A 57 -2.93 -12.17 -7.53
N SER A 58 -2.16 -13.06 -8.17
CA SER A 58 -1.09 -13.79 -7.51
C SER A 58 0.14 -12.89 -7.30
N ASN A 59 0.97 -13.24 -6.31
CA ASN A 59 2.23 -12.54 -5.98
C ASN A 59 3.24 -12.48 -7.16
N THR A 60 3.01 -13.25 -8.23
CA THR A 60 3.80 -13.16 -9.48
C THR A 60 3.62 -11.84 -10.21
N LEU A 61 2.49 -11.16 -9.99
CA LEU A 61 2.21 -9.85 -10.60
C LEU A 61 3.22 -8.80 -10.13
N ASP A 62 3.58 -8.80 -8.84
CA ASP A 62 4.53 -7.81 -8.28
C ASP A 62 5.90 -7.87 -8.98
N THR A 63 6.40 -9.09 -9.20
CA THR A 63 7.64 -9.32 -9.95
C THR A 63 7.53 -8.86 -11.40
N MET A 64 6.38 -9.10 -12.05
CA MET A 64 6.14 -8.65 -13.42
C MET A 64 6.12 -7.12 -13.53
N ILE A 65 5.44 -6.45 -12.60
CA ILE A 65 5.37 -4.98 -12.53
C ILE A 65 6.77 -4.41 -12.34
N TYR A 66 7.53 -4.93 -11.38
CA TYR A 66 8.90 -4.49 -11.11
C TYR A 66 9.79 -4.60 -12.37
N ASN A 67 9.83 -5.78 -12.99
CA ASN A 67 10.64 -6.02 -14.18
C ASN A 67 10.23 -5.13 -15.35
N THR A 68 8.93 -4.98 -15.58
CA THR A 68 8.40 -4.13 -16.66
C THR A 68 8.77 -2.67 -16.44
N ALA A 69 8.64 -2.17 -15.22
CA ALA A 69 8.98 -0.79 -14.88
C ALA A 69 10.51 -0.54 -14.95
N ARG A 70 11.34 -1.49 -14.48
CA ARG A 70 12.80 -1.45 -14.63
C ARG A 70 13.21 -1.35 -16.09
N ASP A 71 12.66 -2.21 -16.94
CA ASP A 71 12.90 -2.21 -18.36
C ASP A 71 12.47 -0.89 -19.01
N PHE A 72 11.34 -0.32 -18.57
CA PHE A 72 10.83 0.94 -19.07
C PHE A 72 11.78 2.10 -18.75
N LEU A 73 12.35 2.14 -17.53
CA LEU A 73 13.33 3.15 -17.13
C LEU A 73 14.61 3.10 -17.97
N VAL A 74 15.13 1.91 -18.25
CA VAL A 74 16.33 1.76 -19.09
C VAL A 74 16.02 2.17 -20.53
N LYS A 75 14.95 1.63 -21.11
CA LYS A 75 14.64 1.80 -22.55
C LYS A 75 14.20 3.23 -22.88
N HIS A 76 13.30 3.80 -22.07
CA HIS A 76 12.65 5.09 -22.37
C HIS A 76 13.29 6.27 -21.64
N TYR A 77 13.70 6.11 -20.37
CA TYR A 77 14.29 7.19 -19.59
C TYR A 77 15.83 7.19 -19.58
N LYS A 78 16.46 6.23 -20.28
CA LYS A 78 17.92 6.14 -20.43
C LYS A 78 18.66 6.04 -19.10
N TYR A 79 18.03 5.41 -18.11
CA TYR A 79 18.71 5.06 -16.86
C TYR A 79 19.87 4.08 -17.16
N PRO A 80 20.95 4.08 -16.34
CA PRO A 80 22.09 3.20 -16.57
C PRO A 80 21.68 1.72 -16.65
N GLU A 81 22.17 1.00 -17.65
CA GLU A 81 21.84 -0.43 -17.84
C GLU A 81 22.18 -1.30 -16.63
N GLY A 82 23.12 -0.84 -15.79
CA GLY A 82 23.50 -1.48 -14.54
C GLY A 82 22.36 -1.65 -13.53
N ILE A 83 21.20 -0.98 -13.69
CA ILE A 83 20.03 -1.25 -12.84
C ILE A 83 19.33 -2.57 -13.21
N SER A 84 19.57 -3.11 -14.41
CA SER A 84 18.97 -4.36 -14.87
C SER A 84 19.46 -5.59 -14.09
N LYS A 85 20.55 -5.45 -13.33
CA LYS A 85 21.10 -6.50 -12.46
C LYS A 85 20.30 -6.73 -11.18
N TYR A 86 19.43 -5.79 -10.82
CA TYR A 86 18.63 -5.90 -9.60
C TYR A 86 17.35 -6.66 -9.92
N ASP A 87 17.11 -7.70 -9.14
CA ASP A 87 15.88 -8.48 -9.15
C ASP A 87 14.94 -8.02 -8.06
N TYR A 88 13.65 -8.29 -8.26
CA TYR A 88 12.63 -8.05 -7.25
C TYR A 88 12.88 -8.90 -6.00
N ILE A 89 12.78 -8.29 -4.81
CA ILE A 89 12.97 -8.89 -3.49
C ILE A 89 11.61 -8.97 -2.80
N PRO A 90 10.94 -10.14 -2.84
CA PRO A 90 9.66 -10.31 -2.16
C PRO A 90 9.78 -10.03 -0.66
N ASN A 91 8.77 -9.36 -0.10
CA ASN A 91 8.66 -9.02 1.31
C ASN A 91 9.66 -7.98 1.85
N PHE A 92 10.49 -7.36 1.01
CA PHE A 92 11.34 -6.24 1.45
C PHE A 92 10.48 -5.00 1.76
N ALA A 93 9.67 -4.58 0.79
CA ALA A 93 8.69 -3.52 0.97
C ALA A 93 7.33 -4.10 1.38
N THR A 94 6.67 -3.45 2.33
CA THR A 94 5.29 -3.78 2.75
C THR A 94 4.34 -2.62 2.45
N ARG A 95 3.04 -2.90 2.35
CA ARG A 95 2.02 -1.86 2.10
C ARG A 95 2.02 -0.83 3.23
N GLY A 96 1.92 0.44 2.87
CA GLY A 96 1.85 1.55 3.84
C GLY A 96 3.20 2.15 4.26
N LEU A 97 4.30 1.77 3.61
CA LEU A 97 5.57 2.49 3.76
C LEU A 97 5.50 3.87 3.09
N HIS A 98 6.17 4.83 3.71
CA HIS A 98 6.35 6.19 3.21
C HIS A 98 7.73 6.33 2.57
N TYR A 99 7.79 6.98 1.40
CA TYR A 99 9.05 7.27 0.72
C TYR A 99 9.26 8.78 0.66
N ASP A 100 10.29 9.27 1.36
CA ASP A 100 10.75 10.65 1.24
C ASP A 100 11.65 10.77 0.00
N ILE A 101 11.12 11.42 -1.05
CA ILE A 101 11.82 11.63 -2.32
C ILE A 101 13.04 12.54 -2.14
N GLN A 102 12.96 13.56 -1.27
CA GLN A 102 14.05 14.53 -1.10
C GLN A 102 15.25 13.90 -0.41
N LYS A 103 15.00 13.06 0.60
CA LYS A 103 16.06 12.39 1.37
C LYS A 103 16.40 10.99 0.85
N GLY A 104 15.56 10.43 -0.03
CA GLY A 104 15.72 9.09 -0.59
C GLY A 104 15.52 7.97 0.43
N LEU A 105 14.59 8.16 1.37
CA LEU A 105 14.36 7.27 2.51
C LEU A 105 13.02 6.55 2.40
N LEU A 106 13.05 5.24 2.59
CA LEU A 106 11.86 4.41 2.79
C LEU A 106 11.69 4.15 4.28
N MET A 107 10.50 4.40 4.83
CA MET A 107 10.25 4.31 6.28
C MET A 107 8.80 4.03 6.60
N LYS A 108 8.53 3.54 7.80
CA LYS A 108 7.17 3.46 8.33
C LYS A 108 6.86 4.68 9.17
N ILE A 109 5.69 5.28 8.94
CA ILE A 109 5.17 6.41 9.71
C ILE A 109 3.84 6.03 10.37
N ASP A 110 3.53 6.66 11.49
CA ASP A 110 2.22 6.54 12.12
C ASP A 110 1.21 7.58 11.60
N ALA A 111 -0.02 7.54 12.13
CA ALA A 111 -1.09 8.46 11.76
C ALA A 111 -0.82 9.93 12.18
N PHE A 112 0.17 10.15 13.04
CA PHE A 112 0.59 11.47 13.53
C PHE A 112 1.90 11.93 12.89
N HIS A 113 2.36 11.25 11.82
CA HIS A 113 3.60 11.53 11.08
C HIS A 113 4.89 11.34 11.88
N TYR A 114 4.87 10.52 12.93
CA TYR A 114 6.10 10.07 13.58
C TYR A 114 6.69 8.87 12.85
N ILE A 115 7.99 8.96 12.60
CA ILE A 115 8.79 7.87 12.03
C ILE A 115 8.93 6.79 13.10
N GLN A 116 8.59 5.56 12.72
CA GLN A 116 8.91 4.38 13.50
C GLN A 116 10.42 4.10 13.34
N LEU A 117 11.20 4.47 14.35
CA LEU A 117 12.65 4.22 14.39
C LEU A 117 12.97 2.73 14.19
N GLY A 118 14.13 2.45 13.57
CA GLY A 118 14.52 1.11 13.12
C GLY A 118 13.84 0.60 11.84
N THR A 119 12.91 1.37 11.24
CA THR A 119 12.24 1.01 9.98
C THR A 119 12.72 1.80 8.77
N VAL A 120 13.76 2.64 8.95
CA VAL A 120 14.24 3.56 7.92
C VAL A 120 15.33 2.92 7.08
N TYR A 121 15.18 2.98 5.76
CA TYR A 121 16.10 2.42 4.78
C TYR A 121 16.47 3.45 3.72
N ARG A 122 17.76 3.47 3.36
CA ARG A 122 18.28 4.18 2.20
C ARG A 122 18.63 3.12 1.14
N GLY A 123 17.75 2.96 0.16
CA GLY A 123 17.80 1.80 -0.73
C GLY A 123 17.57 0.51 0.06
N LEU A 124 18.55 -0.39 0.09
CA LEU A 124 18.50 -1.65 0.85
C LEU A 124 19.23 -1.58 2.20
N ASN A 125 19.86 -0.45 2.53
CA ASN A 125 20.64 -0.33 3.75
C ASN A 125 19.79 0.31 4.85
N PRO A 126 19.71 -0.28 6.04
CA PRO A 126 19.07 0.35 7.18
C PRO A 126 19.87 1.60 7.57
N VAL A 127 19.15 2.65 7.98
CA VAL A 127 19.73 3.91 8.44
C VAL A 127 19.69 3.92 9.98
N PRO A 128 20.81 4.24 10.66
CA PRO A 128 20.83 4.33 12.12
C PRO A 128 19.89 5.44 12.62
N ASP A 129 19.22 5.19 13.74
CA ASP A 129 18.24 6.13 14.31
C ASP A 129 18.82 7.51 14.60
N GLU A 130 20.09 7.59 14.99
CA GLU A 130 20.79 8.86 15.22
C GLU A 130 20.89 9.70 13.94
N GLU A 131 21.24 9.09 12.80
CA GLU A 131 21.24 9.77 11.49
C GLU A 131 19.82 10.19 11.11
N VAL A 132 18.81 9.35 11.37
CA VAL A 132 17.41 9.70 11.09
C VAL A 132 16.99 10.94 11.89
N LEU A 133 17.27 10.98 13.19
CA LEU A 133 16.93 12.12 14.03
C LEU A 133 17.63 13.40 13.55
N GLU A 134 18.90 13.33 13.16
CA GLU A 134 19.62 14.47 12.58
C GLU A 134 18.97 14.97 11.30
N LEU A 135 18.54 14.07 10.41
CA LEU A 135 17.87 14.39 9.15
C LEU A 135 16.51 15.08 9.33
N TYR A 136 15.84 14.86 10.47
CA TYR A 136 14.54 15.44 10.82
C TYR A 136 14.63 16.43 11.99
N GLY A 137 15.77 17.13 12.12
CA GLY A 137 15.92 18.29 13.01
C GLY A 137 15.96 17.94 14.50
N GLY A 138 16.48 16.77 14.85
CA GLY A 138 16.52 16.25 16.22
C GLY A 138 15.20 15.68 16.71
N THR A 139 14.21 15.56 15.82
CA THR A 139 12.92 14.93 16.09
C THR A 139 12.72 13.77 15.12
N ASN A 140 11.77 12.89 15.41
CA ASN A 140 11.33 11.85 14.49
C ASN A 140 9.97 12.19 13.84
N HIS A 141 9.58 13.48 13.84
CA HIS A 141 8.31 13.93 13.28
C HIS A 141 8.53 14.50 11.88
N VAL A 142 7.78 14.01 10.89
CA VAL A 142 7.84 14.52 9.51
C VAL A 142 6.84 15.68 9.36
N PRO A 143 7.28 16.91 9.06
CA PRO A 143 6.37 18.04 8.85
C PRO A 143 5.43 17.80 7.67
N LEU A 144 4.17 18.21 7.79
CA LEU A 144 3.16 18.06 6.72
C LEU A 144 3.60 18.65 5.38
N GLU A 145 4.37 19.73 5.40
CA GLU A 145 4.93 20.38 4.22
C GLU A 145 5.89 19.45 3.45
N GLU A 146 6.65 18.60 4.15
CA GLU A 146 7.55 17.61 3.55
C GLU A 146 6.80 16.36 3.09
N VAL A 147 5.71 16.00 3.78
CA VAL A 147 4.79 14.91 3.36
C VAL A 147 3.98 15.30 2.11
N SER A 148 3.82 16.60 1.85
CA SER A 148 2.95 17.15 0.80
C SER A 148 3.42 16.93 -0.65
N GLY A 149 4.55 16.26 -0.87
CA GLY A 149 4.93 15.73 -2.18
C GLY A 149 3.83 14.87 -2.85
N PHE A 150 2.83 14.44 -2.08
CA PHE A 150 1.59 13.80 -2.52
C PHE A 150 0.72 14.64 -3.48
N TYR A 151 0.77 15.98 -3.45
CA TYR A 151 -0.07 16.83 -4.30
C TYR A 151 0.74 17.52 -5.42
N GLY A 152 1.13 16.75 -6.44
CA GLY A 152 1.31 17.32 -7.78
C GLY A 152 2.71 17.72 -8.24
N LYS A 153 3.80 17.17 -7.69
CA LYS A 153 5.14 17.32 -8.30
C LYS A 153 5.75 15.97 -8.66
N VAL A 154 5.81 15.73 -9.98
CA VAL A 154 6.59 14.73 -10.73
C VAL A 154 6.54 13.31 -10.16
N ILE A 155 5.91 12.39 -10.91
CA ILE A 155 6.02 10.95 -10.70
C ILE A 155 7.51 10.57 -10.74
N THR A 156 8.13 10.44 -9.58
CA THR A 156 9.46 9.84 -9.45
C THR A 156 9.22 8.34 -9.47
N TYR A 157 9.65 7.66 -10.53
CA TYR A 157 9.59 6.22 -10.65
C TYR A 157 10.52 5.59 -9.61
N ILE A 158 9.98 5.24 -8.45
CA ILE A 158 10.73 4.56 -7.40
C ILE A 158 10.58 3.06 -7.61
N LEU A 159 11.66 2.43 -8.05
CA LEU A 159 11.81 0.99 -7.98
C LEU A 159 12.54 0.65 -6.69
N LEU A 160 11.76 0.28 -5.67
CA LEU A 160 12.32 -0.44 -4.54
C LEU A 160 12.61 -1.87 -5.02
N PRO A 161 13.83 -2.40 -4.80
CA PRO A 161 14.13 -3.79 -5.10
C PRO A 161 13.14 -4.71 -4.40
#